data_AF-E3H4S0-F1
#
_entry.id   AF-E3H4S0-F1
#
_cell.length_a   1.000
_cell.length_b   1.000
_cell.length_c   1.000
_cell.angle_alpha   90.00
_cell.angle_beta   90.00
_cell.angle_gamma   90.00
#
_symmetry.space_group_name_H-M   'P 1'
#
loop_
_entity.id
_entity.type
_entity.pdbx_description
1 polymer ?
#
loop_
_entity_poly.entity_id
_entity_poly.type
_entity_poly.pdbx_seq_one_letter_code
_entity_poly.pdbx_strand_id
1 'polypeptide(L)'
;MNDPITKAERTANYRVDPGRLDTFKKDNIDLVTIREVITLGRAERINGWIIRFRHNDYRVDVNTASMTVITALDEFDDFDGRSGTEYSPEAARELLGVPDITACDFTSGAQNYLKTHGGEAFDAMVSAISSPEKVRVNLDWTREYHGSGIQVTISPDNRIVMSIRQSTTDTDANGAEDTPENSLESNATVS
;
A
#
# COMPACT_ATOMS: atom_id res chain seq x y z
N MET A 1 1.09 19.39 18.35
CA MET A 1 1.59 19.71 17.00
C MET A 1 0.74 20.83 16.45
N ASN A 2 1.34 21.98 16.12
CA ASN A 2 0.60 23.07 15.47
C ASN A 2 0.34 22.64 14.02
N ASP A 3 -0.94 22.60 13.62
CA ASP A 3 -1.33 22.39 12.23
C ASP A 3 -0.67 23.51 11.39
N PRO A 4 0.08 23.19 10.31
CA PRO A 4 0.76 24.20 9.49
C PRO A 4 -0.21 25.10 8.70
N ILE A 5 -1.51 24.95 8.93
CA ILE A 5 -2.58 25.72 8.32
C ILE A 5 -3.56 26.22 9.39
N THR A 6 -4.24 27.31 9.07
CA THR A 6 -5.26 27.89 9.94
C THR A 6 -6.60 27.15 9.81
N LYS A 7 -7.45 27.26 10.83
CA LYS A 7 -8.82 26.75 10.76
C LYS A 7 -9.61 27.34 9.58
N ALA A 8 -9.37 28.62 9.26
CA ALA A 8 -10.01 29.30 8.14
C ALA A 8 -9.62 28.69 6.79
N GLU A 9 -8.33 28.36 6.60
CA GLU A 9 -7.85 27.70 5.38
C GLU A 9 -8.39 26.27 5.25
N ARG A 10 -8.59 25.57 6.36
CA ARG A 10 -9.18 24.22 6.36
C ARG A 10 -10.67 24.24 6.01
N THR A 11 -11.41 25.25 6.46
CA THR A 11 -12.85 25.37 6.19
C THR A 11 -13.17 26.25 4.97
N ALA A 12 -12.15 26.69 4.23
CA ALA A 12 -12.34 27.57 3.09
C ALA A 12 -13.07 26.85 1.96
N ASN A 13 -13.96 27.57 1.29
CA ASN A 13 -14.72 27.05 0.16
C ASN A 13 -13.90 27.12 -1.14
N TYR A 14 -12.87 26.28 -1.26
CA TYR A 14 -12.08 26.16 -2.49
C TYR A 14 -12.99 25.73 -3.64
N ARG A 15 -12.98 26.46 -4.74
CA ARG A 15 -13.77 26.17 -5.93
C ARG A 15 -13.07 25.13 -6.79
N VAL A 16 -13.84 24.21 -7.37
CA VAL A 16 -13.35 23.29 -8.40
C VAL A 16 -13.94 23.75 -9.73
N ASP A 17 -13.09 24.08 -10.69
CA ASP A 17 -13.55 24.46 -12.02
C ASP A 17 -14.27 23.26 -12.68
N PRO A 18 -15.44 23.44 -13.32
CA PRO A 18 -16.22 22.31 -13.87
C PRO A 18 -15.42 21.41 -14.81
N GLY A 19 -14.62 22.01 -15.70
CA GLY A 19 -13.78 21.25 -16.62
C GLY A 19 -12.68 20.42 -15.92
N ARG A 20 -12.20 20.85 -14.75
CA ARG A 20 -11.28 20.07 -13.92
C ARG A 20 -12.00 18.99 -13.14
N LEU A 21 -13.19 19.27 -12.64
CA LEU A 21 -14.01 18.27 -11.95
C LEU A 21 -14.33 17.10 -12.89
N ASP A 22 -14.60 17.36 -14.17
CA ASP A 22 -14.79 16.32 -15.18
C ASP A 22 -13.51 15.50 -15.45
N THR A 23 -12.32 16.08 -15.25
CA THR A 23 -11.05 15.33 -15.27
C THR A 23 -10.93 14.45 -14.03
N PHE A 24 -11.08 15.02 -12.83
CA PHE A 24 -10.93 14.30 -11.57
C PHE A 24 -11.91 13.13 -11.44
N LYS A 25 -13.14 13.30 -11.94
CA LYS A 25 -14.14 12.22 -11.96
C LYS A 25 -13.74 11.03 -12.83
N LYS A 26 -12.88 11.22 -13.83
CA LYS A 26 -12.36 10.09 -14.64
C LYS A 26 -11.41 9.23 -13.81
N ASP A 27 -10.73 9.85 -12.85
CA ASP A 27 -9.81 9.22 -11.90
C ASP A 27 -10.55 8.86 -10.59
N ASN A 28 -11.87 8.64 -10.66
CA ASN A 28 -12.74 8.29 -9.53
C ASN A 28 -12.74 9.28 -8.33
N ILE A 29 -12.36 10.53 -8.56
CA ILE A 29 -12.35 11.59 -7.53
C ILE A 29 -13.52 12.55 -7.77
N ASP A 30 -14.50 12.49 -6.88
CA ASP A 30 -15.62 13.43 -6.91
C ASP A 30 -15.42 14.63 -5.97
N LEU A 31 -16.39 15.54 -5.97
CA LEU A 31 -16.34 16.75 -5.14
C LEU A 31 -16.41 16.42 -3.64
N VAL A 32 -17.09 15.34 -3.26
CA VAL A 32 -17.21 14.90 -1.86
C VAL A 32 -15.85 14.43 -1.37
N THR A 33 -15.15 13.58 -2.13
CA THR A 33 -13.78 13.14 -1.85
C THR A 33 -12.84 14.33 -1.69
N ILE A 34 -12.87 15.29 -2.63
CA ILE A 34 -12.04 16.51 -2.55
C ILE A 34 -12.29 17.28 -1.23
N ARG A 35 -13.56 17.42 -0.82
CA ARG A 35 -13.92 18.12 0.43
C ARG A 35 -13.49 17.36 1.66
N GLU A 36 -13.62 16.04 1.64
CA GLU A 36 -13.19 15.16 2.71
C GLU A 36 -11.68 15.26 2.92
N VAL A 37 -10.89 15.19 1.84
CA VAL A 37 -9.42 15.31 1.89
C VAL A 37 -8.98 16.66 2.46
N ILE A 38 -9.62 17.77 2.06
CA ILE A 38 -9.32 19.10 2.62
C ILE A 38 -9.68 19.17 4.12
N THR A 39 -10.80 18.55 4.51
CA THR A 39 -11.33 18.67 5.88
C THR A 39 -10.56 17.78 6.86
N LEU A 40 -10.37 16.51 6.52
CA LEU A 40 -9.80 15.48 7.40
C LEU A 40 -8.31 15.25 7.17
N GLY A 41 -7.80 15.62 5.99
CA GLY A 41 -6.44 15.31 5.59
C GLY A 41 -5.36 16.05 6.36
N ARG A 42 -4.17 15.44 6.34
CA ARG A 42 -2.95 16.09 6.81
C ARG A 42 -2.58 17.18 5.81
N ALA A 43 -2.33 18.38 6.32
CA ALA A 43 -1.94 19.51 5.51
C ALA A 43 -0.42 19.70 5.50
N GLU A 44 0.11 20.09 4.35
CA GLU A 44 1.48 20.51 4.13
C GLU A 44 1.48 21.82 3.35
N ARG A 45 2.14 22.86 3.88
CA ARG A 45 2.29 24.13 3.16
C ARG A 45 3.50 24.05 2.25
N ILE A 46 3.25 23.96 0.95
CA ILE A 46 4.30 23.85 -0.07
C ILE A 46 5.00 25.20 -0.28
N ASN A 47 4.24 26.29 -0.27
CA ASN A 47 4.75 27.67 -0.32
C ASN A 47 3.71 28.66 0.24
N GLY A 48 3.93 29.97 0.06
CA GLY A 48 3.06 31.01 0.60
C GLY A 48 1.59 30.96 0.12
N TRP A 49 1.27 30.24 -0.96
CA TRP A 49 -0.07 30.22 -1.54
C TRP A 49 -0.61 28.81 -1.88
N ILE A 50 0.20 27.75 -1.82
CA ILE A 50 -0.23 26.38 -2.09
C ILE A 50 -0.19 25.54 -0.81
N ILE A 51 -1.32 24.88 -0.55
CA ILE A 51 -1.45 23.87 0.50
C ILE A 51 -1.77 22.54 -0.17
N ARG A 52 -1.08 21.50 0.27
CA ARG A 52 -1.32 20.11 -0.09
C ARG A 52 -2.03 19.40 1.04
N PHE A 53 -3.12 18.71 0.73
CA PHE A 53 -3.85 17.85 1.65
C PHE A 53 -3.69 16.39 1.21
N ARG A 54 -3.46 15.49 2.17
CA ARG A 54 -3.41 14.04 1.94
C ARG A 54 -4.35 13.31 2.88
N HIS A 55 -5.20 12.44 2.33
CA HIS A 55 -6.15 11.62 3.07
C HIS A 55 -6.60 10.42 2.23
N ASN A 56 -6.60 9.21 2.81
CA ASN A 56 -7.08 7.97 2.17
C ASN A 56 -6.65 7.85 0.69
N ASP A 57 -5.34 7.93 0.47
CA ASP A 57 -4.69 7.79 -0.85
C ASP A 57 -4.94 8.92 -1.87
N TYR A 58 -5.74 9.92 -1.49
CA TYR A 58 -5.94 11.12 -2.29
C TYR A 58 -5.01 12.26 -1.88
N ARG A 59 -4.58 13.00 -2.89
CA ARG A 59 -3.91 14.28 -2.73
C ARG A 59 -4.69 15.39 -3.39
N VAL A 60 -4.94 16.45 -2.63
CA VAL A 60 -5.56 17.67 -3.15
C VAL A 60 -4.63 18.84 -2.93
N ASP A 61 -4.22 19.51 -4.01
CA ASP A 61 -3.46 20.76 -3.93
C ASP A 61 -4.41 21.94 -4.20
N VAL A 62 -4.42 22.92 -3.29
CA VAL A 62 -5.25 24.12 -3.40
C VAL A 62 -4.40 25.38 -3.50
N ASN A 63 -4.92 26.39 -4.20
CA ASN A 63 -4.40 27.75 -4.19
C ASN A 63 -5.21 28.59 -3.21
N THR A 64 -4.57 29.08 -2.16
CA THR A 64 -5.19 29.93 -1.12
C THR A 64 -5.44 31.35 -1.59
N ALA A 65 -4.67 31.87 -2.56
CA ALA A 65 -4.88 33.21 -3.10
C ALA A 65 -6.09 33.28 -4.05
N SER A 66 -6.27 32.27 -4.91
CA SER A 66 -7.43 32.20 -5.82
C SER A 66 -8.61 31.41 -5.26
N MET A 67 -8.46 30.77 -4.10
CA MET A 67 -9.46 29.86 -3.51
C MET A 67 -9.90 28.76 -4.48
N THR A 68 -8.96 28.13 -5.18
CA THR A 68 -9.26 27.09 -6.18
C THR A 68 -8.52 25.80 -5.91
N VAL A 69 -9.13 24.67 -6.28
CA VAL A 69 -8.45 23.38 -6.36
C VAL A 69 -7.61 23.36 -7.65
N ILE A 70 -6.31 23.09 -7.48
CA ILE A 70 -5.34 23.04 -8.58
C ILE A 70 -5.28 21.63 -9.13
N THR A 71 -5.03 20.66 -8.25
CA THR A 71 -4.95 19.24 -8.57
C THR A 71 -5.72 18.44 -7.54
N ALA A 72 -6.34 17.35 -7.99
CA ALA A 72 -6.82 16.28 -7.16
C ALA A 72 -6.34 15.01 -7.84
N LEU A 73 -5.52 14.24 -7.14
CA LEU A 73 -4.98 12.99 -7.61
C LEU A 73 -5.43 11.91 -6.66
N ASP A 74 -5.87 10.80 -7.23
CA ASP A 74 -5.77 9.52 -6.57
C ASP A 74 -4.30 9.16 -6.73
N GLU A 75 -3.54 9.26 -5.65
CA GLU A 75 -2.12 8.91 -5.71
C GLU A 75 -1.92 7.40 -5.94
N PHE A 76 -3.01 6.64 -6.07
CA PHE A 76 -3.03 5.24 -6.46
C PHE A 76 -3.27 4.95 -7.95
N ASP A 77 -4.14 5.70 -8.64
CA ASP A 77 -4.56 5.36 -10.02
C ASP A 77 -3.49 5.61 -11.10
N ASP A 78 -2.36 6.25 -10.77
CA ASP A 78 -1.18 6.33 -11.66
C ASP A 78 -0.35 5.03 -11.68
N PHE A 79 -0.82 3.96 -11.03
CA PHE A 79 -0.17 2.65 -11.07
C PHE A 79 -1.06 1.61 -11.77
N ASP A 80 -0.73 1.29 -13.03
CA ASP A 80 -1.23 0.13 -13.81
C ASP A 80 -0.73 -1.23 -13.24
N GLY A 81 -0.61 -1.31 -11.92
CA GLY A 81 -0.03 -2.41 -11.18
C GLY A 81 -1.08 -3.44 -10.84
N ARG A 82 -1.12 -4.49 -11.65
CA ARG A 82 -1.71 -5.77 -11.29
C ARG A 82 -1.34 -6.09 -9.82
N SER A 83 -2.36 -6.35 -9.00
CA SER A 83 -2.23 -6.95 -7.67
C SER A 83 -1.06 -7.92 -7.60
N GLY A 84 -0.15 -7.73 -6.63
CA GLY A 84 1.00 -8.62 -6.45
C GLY A 84 2.21 -8.29 -7.31
N THR A 85 2.36 -7.02 -7.72
CA THR A 85 3.56 -6.56 -8.42
C THR A 85 4.77 -6.73 -7.49
N GLU A 86 5.73 -7.55 -7.92
CA GLU A 86 6.98 -7.77 -7.22
C GLU A 86 8.05 -6.84 -7.79
N TYR A 87 8.79 -6.20 -6.89
CA TYR A 87 9.92 -5.34 -7.21
C TYR A 87 11.20 -6.00 -6.73
N SER A 88 12.28 -5.78 -7.49
CA SER A 88 13.61 -6.05 -6.97
C SER A 88 13.87 -5.15 -5.75
N PRO A 89 14.74 -5.56 -4.82
CA PRO A 89 15.10 -4.74 -3.66
C PRO A 89 15.57 -3.33 -4.02
N GLU A 90 16.31 -3.18 -5.13
CA GLU A 90 16.81 -1.90 -5.62
C GLU A 90 15.67 -1.00 -6.12
N ALA A 91 14.78 -1.55 -6.95
CA ALA A 91 13.63 -0.81 -7.48
C ALA A 91 12.67 -0.39 -6.34
N ALA A 92 12.44 -1.28 -5.37
CA ALA A 92 11.62 -0.98 -4.20
C ALA A 92 12.23 0.14 -3.35
N ARG A 93 13.56 0.15 -3.16
CA ARG A 93 14.25 1.22 -2.43
C ARG A 93 14.11 2.57 -3.10
N GLU A 94 14.24 2.62 -4.43
CA GLU A 94 14.10 3.85 -5.20
C GLU A 94 12.67 4.39 -5.18
N LEU A 95 11.68 3.49 -5.32
CA LEU A 95 10.27 3.86 -5.42
C LEU A 95 9.61 4.14 -4.05
N LEU A 96 9.90 3.31 -3.04
CA LEU A 96 9.15 3.23 -1.78
C LEU A 96 9.95 3.74 -0.58
N GLY A 97 11.27 3.91 -0.73
CA GLY A 97 12.20 4.15 0.37
C GLY A 97 12.41 2.92 1.26
N VAL A 98 13.23 3.09 2.31
CA VAL A 98 13.47 2.05 3.33
C VAL A 98 12.67 2.43 4.59
N PRO A 99 11.80 1.54 5.10
CA PRO A 99 11.09 1.78 6.36
C PRO A 99 12.07 1.91 7.53
N ASP A 100 11.86 2.90 8.39
CA ASP A 100 12.53 2.99 9.67
C ASP A 100 11.76 2.18 10.72
N ILE A 101 12.23 0.95 10.95
CA ILE A 101 11.60 0.00 11.87
C ILE A 101 11.51 0.55 13.30
N THR A 102 12.45 1.41 13.70
CA THR A 102 12.45 1.99 15.05
C THR A 102 11.33 3.00 15.27
N ALA A 103 10.79 3.54 14.18
CA ALA A 103 9.66 4.46 14.18
C ALA A 103 8.31 3.76 13.94
N CYS A 104 8.30 2.44 13.75
CA CYS A 104 7.08 1.68 13.51
C CYS A 104 6.37 1.27 14.81
N ASP A 105 5.06 1.44 14.83
CA ASP A 105 4.15 0.76 15.74
C ASP A 105 3.85 -0.67 15.24
N PHE A 106 3.32 -1.51 16.12
CA PHE A 106 3.03 -2.92 15.84
C PHE A 106 1.58 -3.25 16.17
N THR A 107 0.89 -3.94 15.26
CA THR A 107 -0.42 -4.51 15.57
C THR A 107 -0.31 -5.62 16.62
N SER A 108 -1.42 -5.93 17.31
CA SER A 108 -1.45 -7.04 18.27
C SER A 108 -1.02 -8.38 17.66
N GLY A 109 -1.29 -8.60 16.37
CA GLY A 109 -0.87 -9.80 15.65
C GLY A 109 0.64 -9.89 15.49
N ALA A 110 1.28 -8.81 15.01
CA ALA A 110 2.73 -8.73 14.88
C ALA A 110 3.43 -8.84 16.25
N GLN A 111 2.89 -8.15 17.27
CA GLN A 111 3.41 -8.26 18.64
C GLN A 111 3.31 -9.69 19.19
N ASN A 112 2.19 -10.39 18.95
CA ASN A 112 2.03 -11.78 19.39
C ASN A 112 3.00 -12.71 18.67
N TYR A 113 3.23 -12.52 17.38
CA TYR A 113 4.22 -13.29 16.63
C TYR A 113 5.62 -13.15 17.25
N LEU A 114 6.08 -11.91 17.50
CA LEU A 114 7.39 -11.63 18.11
C LEU A 114 7.49 -12.19 19.53
N LYS A 115 6.44 -12.07 20.35
CA LYS A 115 6.41 -12.65 21.71
C LYS A 115 6.51 -14.18 21.69
N THR A 116 5.95 -14.82 20.66
CA THR A 116 5.92 -16.27 20.53
C THR A 116 7.25 -16.84 20.04
N HIS A 117 7.90 -16.14 19.11
CA HIS A 117 9.11 -16.62 18.42
C HIS A 117 10.41 -15.96 18.91
N GLY A 118 10.32 -14.99 19.83
CA GLY A 118 11.47 -14.42 20.53
C GLY A 118 12.37 -13.52 19.67
N GLY A 119 13.62 -13.35 20.12
CA GLY A 119 14.58 -12.43 19.51
C GLY A 119 14.95 -12.79 18.07
N GLU A 120 15.01 -14.08 17.73
CA GLU A 120 15.34 -14.54 16.37
C GLU A 120 14.31 -14.04 15.33
N ALA A 121 13.03 -13.97 15.70
CA ALA A 121 11.99 -13.43 14.83
C ALA A 121 12.11 -11.91 14.65
N PHE A 122 12.58 -11.19 15.67
CA PHE A 122 12.85 -9.76 15.56
C PHE A 122 14.04 -9.50 14.62
N ASP A 123 15.13 -10.26 14.77
CA ASP A 123 16.30 -10.14 13.89
C ASP A 123 15.96 -10.49 12.44
N ALA A 124 15.17 -11.55 12.22
CA ALA A 124 14.67 -11.92 10.90
C ALA A 124 13.79 -10.81 10.29
N MET A 125 12.93 -10.18 11.09
CA MET A 125 12.10 -9.04 10.65
C MET A 125 12.95 -7.85 10.23
N VAL A 126 13.95 -7.47 11.04
CA VAL A 126 14.86 -6.38 10.72
C VAL A 126 15.62 -6.66 9.43
N SER A 127 16.11 -7.89 9.26
CA SER A 127 16.79 -8.34 8.05
C SER A 127 15.89 -8.28 6.81
N ALA A 128 14.67 -8.83 6.90
CA ALA A 128 13.71 -8.86 5.79
C ALA A 128 13.34 -7.46 5.28
N ILE A 129 13.26 -6.46 6.17
CA ILE A 129 12.92 -5.08 5.78
C ILE A 129 14.16 -4.32 5.27
N SER A 130 15.31 -4.50 5.93
CA SER A 130 16.53 -3.74 5.62
C SER A 130 17.19 -4.24 4.34
N SER A 131 17.12 -5.54 4.08
CA SER A 131 17.72 -6.22 2.94
C SER A 131 16.78 -7.32 2.42
N PRO A 132 15.61 -6.94 1.87
CA PRO A 132 14.65 -7.91 1.34
C PRO A 132 15.26 -8.71 0.18
N GLU A 133 14.79 -9.94 0.00
CA GLU A 133 14.98 -10.72 -1.21
C GLU A 133 14.05 -10.21 -2.33
N LYS A 134 12.82 -9.85 -1.95
CA LYS A 134 11.83 -9.20 -2.82
C LYS A 134 10.87 -8.34 -2.01
N VAL A 135 10.29 -7.35 -2.67
CA VAL A 135 9.20 -6.53 -2.11
C VAL A 135 7.99 -6.64 -2.99
N ARG A 136 6.85 -7.03 -2.43
CA ARG A 136 5.56 -7.01 -3.13
C ARG A 136 4.73 -5.85 -2.63
N VAL A 137 4.09 -5.14 -3.53
CA VAL A 137 3.10 -4.11 -3.20
C VAL A 137 1.71 -4.66 -3.47
N ASN A 138 0.87 -4.64 -2.44
CA ASN A 138 -0.51 -5.13 -2.48
C ASN A 138 -1.48 -4.02 -2.96
N LEU A 139 -2.72 -4.42 -3.25
CA LEU A 139 -3.79 -3.51 -3.68
C LEU A 139 -4.19 -2.46 -2.63
N ASP A 140 -3.85 -2.67 -1.36
CA ASP A 140 -4.07 -1.71 -0.27
C ASP A 140 -2.81 -0.90 0.06
N TRP A 141 -1.86 -0.84 -0.88
CA TRP A 141 -0.53 -0.25 -0.75
C TRP A 141 0.33 -0.83 0.38
N THR A 142 -0.12 -1.92 1.02
CA THR A 142 0.72 -2.60 1.99
C THR A 142 1.90 -3.23 1.29
N ARG A 143 3.04 -3.19 1.98
CA ARG A 143 4.33 -3.61 1.45
C ARG A 143 4.66 -4.93 2.11
N GLU A 144 4.80 -5.98 1.32
CA GLU A 144 5.27 -7.28 1.80
C GLU A 144 6.77 -7.38 1.53
N TYR A 145 7.55 -7.31 2.60
CA TYR A 145 8.98 -7.56 2.58
C TYR A 145 9.21 -9.05 2.81
N HIS A 146 9.83 -9.72 1.84
CA HIS A 146 10.21 -11.12 1.96
C HIS A 146 11.71 -11.24 2.17
N GLY A 147 12.12 -12.05 3.14
CA GLY A 147 13.51 -12.37 3.36
C GLY A 147 13.69 -13.10 4.69
N SER A 148 14.83 -13.76 4.86
CA SER A 148 15.16 -14.46 6.12
C SER A 148 14.08 -15.47 6.56
N GLY A 149 13.41 -16.13 5.58
CA GLY A 149 12.38 -17.13 5.84
C GLY A 149 11.03 -16.59 6.33
N ILE A 150 10.84 -15.27 6.34
CA ILE A 150 9.59 -14.63 6.77
C ILE A 150 9.08 -13.62 5.75
N GLN A 151 7.80 -13.29 5.90
CA GLN A 151 7.13 -12.19 5.23
C GLN A 151 6.68 -11.17 6.28
N VAL A 152 6.99 -9.90 6.04
CA VAL A 152 6.57 -8.78 6.87
C VAL A 152 5.69 -7.84 6.07
N THR A 153 4.47 -7.60 6.52
CA THR A 153 3.55 -6.64 5.89
C THR A 153 3.59 -5.31 6.65
N ILE A 154 3.86 -4.22 5.95
CA ILE A 154 3.94 -2.87 6.51
C ILE A 154 2.88 -1.96 5.86
N SER A 155 2.34 -1.04 6.64
CA SER A 155 1.40 -0.02 6.16
C SER A 155 2.01 0.87 5.07
N PRO A 156 1.18 1.47 4.19
CA PRO A 156 1.64 2.32 3.09
C PRO A 156 2.55 3.49 3.53
N ASP A 157 2.33 4.00 4.74
CA ASP A 157 3.03 5.15 5.31
C ASP A 157 4.32 4.77 6.10
N ASN A 158 4.71 3.48 6.08
CA ASN A 158 5.85 2.94 6.83
C ASN A 158 5.78 3.16 8.34
N ARG A 159 4.58 3.20 8.93
CA ARG A 159 4.42 3.43 10.38
C ARG A 159 3.95 2.22 11.16
N ILE A 160 3.37 1.22 10.52
CA ILE A 160 2.76 0.10 11.23
C ILE A 160 3.23 -1.21 10.62
N VAL A 161 3.88 -2.04 11.43
CA VAL A 161 4.08 -3.46 11.11
C VAL A 161 2.75 -4.17 11.35
N MET A 162 2.10 -4.55 10.25
CA MET A 162 0.75 -5.09 10.24
C MET A 162 0.73 -6.58 10.53
N SER A 163 1.65 -7.34 9.93
CA SER A 163 1.77 -8.78 10.17
C SER A 163 3.19 -9.28 9.94
N ILE A 164 3.54 -10.36 10.65
CA ILE A 164 4.77 -11.13 10.45
C ILE A 164 4.34 -12.58 10.38
N ARG A 165 4.79 -13.30 9.35
CA ARG A 165 4.49 -14.72 9.16
C ARG A 165 5.69 -15.44 8.55
N GLN A 166 5.77 -16.74 8.77
CA GLN A 166 6.72 -17.56 8.00
C GLN A 166 6.39 -17.47 6.52
N SER A 167 7.41 -17.36 5.69
CA SER A 167 7.24 -17.44 4.24
C SER A 167 6.81 -18.86 3.90
N THR A 168 5.69 -19.00 3.19
CA THR A 168 5.39 -20.23 2.48
C THR A 168 6.39 -20.34 1.34
N THR A 169 7.32 -21.29 1.41
CA THR A 169 8.09 -21.69 0.22
C THR A 169 7.09 -22.12 -0.85
N ASP A 170 7.28 -21.69 -2.10
CA ASP A 170 6.54 -22.20 -3.27
C ASP A 170 6.87 -23.69 -3.47
N THR A 171 6.38 -24.54 -2.58
CA THR A 171 6.52 -26.00 -2.63
C THR A 171 5.15 -26.67 -2.60
N ASP A 172 4.15 -26.06 -3.24
CA ASP A 172 2.84 -26.69 -3.53
C ASP A 172 2.39 -26.50 -4.99
N ALA A 173 3.30 -26.14 -5.91
CA ALA A 173 3.01 -26.08 -7.35
C ALA A 173 3.38 -27.37 -8.13
N ASN A 174 3.64 -28.48 -7.42
CA ASN A 174 3.78 -29.82 -8.00
C ASN A 174 2.88 -30.81 -7.25
N GLY A 175 1.58 -30.53 -7.26
CA GLY A 175 0.52 -31.51 -7.04
C GLY A 175 -0.24 -31.70 -8.35
N ALA A 176 0.43 -32.20 -9.39
CA ALA A 176 -0.26 -32.86 -10.47
C ALA A 176 -0.92 -34.10 -9.86
N GLU A 177 -2.16 -33.97 -9.40
CA GLU A 177 -3.02 -35.12 -9.20
C GLU A 177 -3.44 -35.58 -10.59
N ASP A 178 -2.57 -36.42 -11.13
CA ASP A 178 -2.81 -37.35 -12.22
C ASP A 178 -4.12 -38.09 -11.92
N THR A 179 -5.23 -37.61 -12.52
CA THR A 179 -6.50 -38.33 -12.42
C THR A 179 -6.39 -39.51 -13.37
N PRO A 180 -6.44 -40.76 -12.90
CA PRO A 180 -6.16 -41.91 -13.72
C PRO A 180 -7.15 -42.00 -14.89
N GLU A 181 -6.59 -42.13 -16.09
CA GLU A 181 -7.29 -42.57 -17.28
C GLU A 181 -8.16 -43.79 -16.92
N ASN A 182 -9.49 -43.61 -17.01
CA ASN A 182 -10.40 -44.73 -16.91
C ASN A 182 -10.24 -45.58 -18.19
N SER A 183 -9.41 -46.62 -18.08
CA SER A 183 -9.23 -47.67 -19.07
C SER A 183 -10.57 -48.21 -19.56
N LEU A 184 -10.91 -47.84 -20.80
CA LEU A 184 -11.69 -48.70 -21.67
C LEU A 184 -10.77 -49.82 -22.18
N GLU A 185 -10.51 -50.82 -21.34
CA GLU A 185 -9.96 -52.09 -21.81
C GLU A 185 -11.08 -53.11 -21.99
N SER A 186 -11.47 -53.20 -23.26
CA SER A 186 -12.09 -54.34 -23.90
C SER A 186 -11.28 -55.60 -23.60
N ASN A 187 -11.83 -56.56 -22.85
CA ASN A 187 -11.33 -57.92 -22.85
C ASN A 187 -12.45 -58.86 -23.27
N ALA A 188 -12.39 -59.24 -24.55
CA ALA A 188 -13.07 -60.42 -25.07
C ALA A 188 -12.10 -61.62 -24.95
N THR A 189 -12.59 -62.73 -24.39
CA THR A 189 -12.73 -64.07 -25.00
C THR A 189 -12.30 -65.26 -24.10
N VAL A 190 -13.14 -66.30 -24.15
CA VAL A 190 -12.94 -67.75 -23.93
C VAL A 190 -13.05 -68.33 -22.52
N SER A 191 -14.19 -68.99 -22.26
CA SER A 191 -14.26 -70.44 -22.00
C SER A 191 -15.59 -70.99 -22.48
#